data_AF-A0A8S3BDD4-F1
#
_entry.id   AF-A0A8S3BDD4-F1
#
_cell.length_a   1.000
_cell.length_b   1.000
_cell.length_c   1.000
_cell.angle_alpha   90.00
_cell.angle_beta   90.00
_cell.angle_gamma   90.00
#
_symmetry.space_group_name_H-M   'P 1'
#
loop_
_entity.id
_entity.type
_entity.pdbx_description
1 polymer ?
#
loop_
_entity_poly.entity_id
_entity_poly.type
_entity_poly.pdbx_seq_one_letter_code
_entity_poly.pdbx_strand_id
1 'polypeptide(L)' 'MGQQLVPLIHDLEQIHSIYIFCMNKHKYESWAKDYRKIQGVFTKIEDLCECLRKYFVGQSLSEC' A
#
# COMPACT_ATOMS: atom_id res chain seq x y z
N MET A 1 6.93 -11.29 -8.78
CA MET A 1 7.53 -10.51 -7.67
C MET A 1 6.45 -10.09 -6.67
N GLY A 2 5.78 -8.95 -6.80
CA GLY A 2 4.79 -8.50 -5.79
C GLY A 2 3.69 -9.52 -5.46
N GLN A 3 3.10 -10.14 -6.48
CA GLN A 3 2.09 -11.20 -6.34
C GLN A 3 2.55 -12.47 -5.62
N GLN A 4 3.85 -12.72 -5.54
CA GLN A 4 4.43 -13.86 -4.83
C GLN A 4 4.81 -13.50 -3.39
N LEU A 5 5.22 -12.25 -3.15
CA LEU A 5 5.67 -11.79 -1.83
C LEU A 5 4.50 -11.44 -0.91
N VAL A 6 3.52 -10.67 -1.40
CA VAL A 6 2.40 -10.19 -0.58
C VAL A 6 1.62 -11.30 0.14
N PRO A 7 1.31 -12.45 -0.49
CA PRO A 7 0.69 -13.57 0.24
C PRO A 7 1.46 -14.00 1.49
N LEU A 8 2.80 -13.89 1.47
CA LEU A 8 3.65 -14.32 2.58
C LEU A 8 3.74 -13.29 3.72
N ILE A 9 3.42 -12.02 3.44
CA ILE A 9 3.65 -10.91 4.38
C ILE A 9 2.39 -10.16 4.79
N HIS A 10 1.27 -10.30 4.06
CA HIS A 10 0.07 -9.49 4.29
C HIS A 10 -0.55 -9.69 5.69
N ASP A 11 -0.40 -10.86 6.29
CA ASP A 11 -0.96 -11.15 7.61
C ASP A 11 0.00 -10.84 8.77
N LEU A 12 1.27 -10.54 8.49
CA LEU A 12 2.25 -10.24 9.53
C LEU A 12 1.85 -9.02 10.35
N GLU A 13 1.72 -9.18 11.66
CA GLU A 13 1.32 -8.09 12.58
C GLU A 13 2.29 -6.92 12.56
N GLN A 14 3.58 -7.16 12.28
CA GLN A 14 4.60 -6.11 12.18
C GLN A 14 4.40 -5.21 10.96
N ILE A 15 3.57 -5.62 10.00
CA ILE A 15 3.26 -4.86 8.79
C ILE A 15 1.86 -4.27 8.93
N HIS A 16 1.81 -2.94 9.06
CA HIS A 16 0.55 -2.22 9.16
C HIS A 16 -0.07 -1.93 7.79
N SER A 17 0.72 -1.44 6.84
CA SER A 17 0.26 -1.02 5.51
C SER A 17 1.27 -1.38 4.42
N ILE A 18 0.76 -1.73 3.24
CA ILE A 18 1.51 -2.07 2.04
C ILE A 18 1.10 -1.08 0.93
N TYR A 19 2.09 -0.53 0.23
CA TYR A 19 1.90 0.37 -0.90
C TYR A 19 2.62 -0.20 -2.11
N ILE A 20 1.95 -0.32 -3.25
CA ILE A 20 2.53 -0.90 -4.46
C ILE A 20 2.83 0.21 -5.46
N PHE A 21 4.10 0.35 -5.83
CA PHE A 21 4.51 1.25 -6.91
C PHE A 21 4.96 0.43 -8.14
N CYS A 22 4.28 0.59 -9.27
CA CYS A 22 4.60 -0.13 -10.49
C CYS A 22 4.04 0.57 -11.74
N MET A 23 4.63 0.33 -12.92
CA MET A 23 4.15 0.94 -14.17
C MET A 23 2.84 0.34 -14.68
N ASN A 24 2.55 -0.93 -14.38
CA ASN A 24 1.37 -1.64 -14.91
C ASN A 24 0.29 -1.79 -13.84
N LYS A 25 -0.37 -0.68 -13.50
CA LYS A 25 -1.41 -0.64 -12.47
C LYS A 25 -2.58 -1.58 -12.77
N HIS A 26 -3.10 -1.58 -13.99
CA HIS A 26 -4.26 -2.41 -14.35
C HIS A 26 -4.07 -3.89 -14.05
N LYS A 27 -2.85 -4.42 -14.26
CA LYS A 27 -2.54 -5.82 -13.97
C LYS A 27 -2.63 -6.15 -12.48
N TYR A 28 -2.29 -5.21 -11.60
CA TYR A 28 -2.17 -5.47 -10.16
C TYR A 28 -3.30 -4.88 -9.33
N GLU A 29 -4.12 -3.98 -9.88
CA GLU A 29 -5.21 -3.33 -9.15
C GLU A 29 -6.32 -4.31 -8.76
N SER A 30 -6.68 -5.25 -9.63
CA SER A 30 -7.67 -6.29 -9.29
C SER A 30 -7.14 -7.21 -8.19
N TRP A 31 -5.90 -7.68 -8.33
CA TRP A 31 -5.25 -8.56 -7.36
C TRP A 31 -5.00 -7.86 -6.00
N ALA A 32 -4.67 -6.57 -6.01
CA ALA A 32 -4.43 -5.80 -4.80
C ALA A 32 -5.66 -5.68 -3.90
N LYS A 33 -6.86 -5.68 -4.47
CA LYS A 33 -8.13 -5.57 -3.72
C LYS A 33 -8.39 -6.75 -2.80
N ASP A 34 -7.74 -7.89 -3.06
CA ASP A 34 -7.89 -9.09 -2.24
C ASP A 34 -7.16 -8.98 -0.88
N TYR A 35 -6.29 -7.98 -0.69
CA TYR A 35 -5.49 -7.82 0.52
C TYR A 35 -5.81 -6.52 1.27
N ARG A 36 -6.38 -6.66 2.47
CA ARG A 36 -6.83 -5.53 3.30
C ARG A 36 -5.74 -4.51 3.63
N LYS A 37 -4.48 -4.93 3.77
CA LYS A 37 -3.37 -4.03 4.12
C LYS A 37 -2.81 -3.27 2.94
N ILE A 38 -3.23 -3.58 1.70
CA ILE A 38 -2.81 -2.80 0.54
C ILE A 38 -3.62 -1.51 0.49
N GLN A 39 -2.93 -0.39 0.65
CA GLN A 39 -3.53 0.95 0.64
C GLN A 39 -3.68 1.51 -0.78
N GLY A 40 -2.96 0.95 -1.76
CA GLY A 40 -3.11 1.36 -3.15
C GLY A 40 -2.02 0.84 -4.09
N VAL A 41 -2.32 0.96 -5.39
CA VAL A 41 -1.39 0.72 -6.50
C VAL A 41 -1.16 2.05 -7.23
N PHE A 42 0.10 2.47 -7.27
CA PHE A 42 0.54 3.77 -7.77
C PHE A 42 1.45 3.58 -8.98
N THR A 43 1.29 4.44 -9.99
CA THR A 43 2.16 4.49 -11.18
C THR A 43 3.06 5.71 -11.18
N LYS A 44 2.68 6.75 -10.43
CA LYS A 44 3.45 7.98 -10.22
C LYS A 44 4.00 8.01 -8.80
N ILE A 45 5.27 8.40 -8.68
CA ILE A 45 5.94 8.43 -7.39
C ILE A 45 5.39 9.56 -6.51
N GLU A 46 4.91 10.63 -7.15
CA GLU A 46 4.29 11.79 -6.51
C GLU A 46 3.02 11.39 -5.76
N ASP A 47 2.15 10.59 -6.40
CA ASP A 47 0.90 10.09 -5.81
C ASP A 47 1.18 9.20 -4.59
N LEU A 48 2.20 8.33 -4.68
CA LEU A 48 2.65 7.53 -3.54
C LEU A 48 3.17 8.42 -2.41
N CYS A 49 4.02 9.39 -2.72
CA CYS A 49 4.58 10.31 -1.72
C CYS A 49 3.47 11.11 -1.02
N GLU A 50 2.47 11.58 -1.76
CA GLU A 50 1.33 12.28 -1.18
C GLU A 50 0.50 11.36 -0.27
N CYS A 51 0.27 10.12 -0.68
CA CYS A 51 -0.43 9.13 0.13
C CYS A 51 0.32 8.84 1.45
N LEU A 52 1.64 8.61 1.38
CA LEU A 52 2.48 8.40 2.55
C LEU A 52 2.49 9.61 3.48
N ARG A 53 2.59 10.83 2.95
CA ARG A 53 2.50 12.06 3.75
C ARG A 53 1.18 12.14 4.50
N LYS A 54 0.04 11.94 3.82
CA LYS A 54 -1.28 11.95 4.45
C LYS A 54 -1.40 10.88 5.54
N TYR A 55 -0.85 9.70 5.30
CA TYR A 55 -0.86 8.62 6.26
C TYR A 55 -0.09 8.98 7.55
N PHE A 56 1.16 9.46 7.43
CA PHE A 56 1.96 9.83 8.61
C PHE A 56 1.46 11.09 9.33
N VAL A 57 0.97 12.08 8.59
CA VAL A 57 0.38 13.29 9.19
C VAL A 57 -0.95 12.97 9.86
N GLY A 58 -1.77 12.08 9.27
CA GLY A 58 -3.05 11.65 9.84
C GLY A 58 -2.90 10.86 11.14
N GLN A 59 -1.83 10.06 11.28
CA GLN A 59 -1.54 9.36 12.53
C GLN A 59 -1.16 10.29 13.69
N SER A 60 -0.60 11.47 13.40
CA SER A 60 -0.29 12.48 14.43
C SER A 60 -1.52 13.07 15.11
N LEU A 61 -2.71 12.98 14.50
CA LEU A 61 -3.95 13.55 15.02
C LEU A 61 -4.86 12.52 15.71
N SER A 62 -4.57 11.22 15.58
CA SER A 62 -5.33 10.14 16.23
C SER A 62 -4.78 9.71 17.60
N GLU A 63 -3.67 10.31 18.05
CA GLU A 63 -3.04 10.06 19.35
C GLU A 63 -3.30 11.20 20.37
N CYS A 64 -4.23 12.12 20.09
CA CYS A 64 -4.71 13.16 21.01
C CYS A 64 -6.04 12.78 21.65
#